data_AF-A0A1W9RNX3-F1
#
_entry.id   AF-A0A1W9RNX3-F1
#
_cell.length_a   1.000
_cell.length_b   1.000
_cell.length_c   1.000
_cell.angle_alpha   90.00
_cell.angle_beta   90.00
_cell.angle_gamma   90.00
#
_symmetry.space_group_name_H-M   'P 1'
#
loop_
_entity.id
_entity.type
_entity.pdbx_description
1 polymer ?
#
loop_
_entity_poly.entity_id
_entity_poly.type
_entity_poly.pdbx_seq_one_letter_code
_entity_poly.pdbx_strand_id
1 'polypeptide(L)'
;MPQVNCVIPLGFIDEVIRDARARDYEKADFYVIPCERKVFDVVTINLLPTRWGTHGSVITFACDEKGECFVEADIISREEDVEYVKNNVEDLVTGEDWGSKVRSCKVISVHKHDGEYHSHVYCGGIVNSVLDDVVRKLIEIARDVEVEKSMHL
;
A
#
# COMPACT_ATOMS: atom_id res chain seq x y z
N MET A 1 -7.26 19.61 -27.23
CA MET A 1 -6.44 19.07 -26.13
C MET A 1 -6.76 17.59 -26.03
N PRO A 2 -5.78 16.66 -25.96
CA PRO A 2 -6.09 15.25 -25.78
C PRO A 2 -6.81 15.08 -24.44
N GLN A 3 -7.88 14.30 -24.42
CA GLN A 3 -8.53 13.88 -23.19
C GLN A 3 -7.54 13.03 -22.41
N VAL A 4 -7.20 13.47 -21.20
CA VAL A 4 -6.37 12.72 -20.26
C VAL A 4 -7.27 11.62 -19.69
N ASN A 5 -7.13 10.41 -20.21
CA ASN A 5 -7.80 9.26 -19.63
C ASN A 5 -7.11 8.94 -18.31
N CYS A 6 -7.86 8.98 -17.21
CA CYS A 6 -7.46 8.42 -15.94
C CYS A 6 -6.95 6.97 -16.16
N VAL A 7 -5.76 6.66 -15.65
CA VAL A 7 -5.01 5.43 -15.96
C VAL A 7 -5.36 4.32 -14.96
N ILE A 8 -5.83 4.69 -13.77
CA ILE A 8 -6.29 3.73 -12.76
C ILE A 8 -7.75 3.36 -13.07
N PRO A 9 -8.05 2.09 -13.40
CA PRO A 9 -9.43 1.67 -13.66
C PRO A 9 -10.28 1.89 -12.41
N LEU A 10 -11.38 2.64 -12.50
CA LEU A 10 -12.30 2.86 -11.38
C LEU A 10 -12.82 1.53 -10.78
N GLY A 11 -12.98 0.49 -11.61
CA GLY A 11 -13.37 -0.85 -11.16
C GLY A 11 -12.33 -1.53 -10.25
N PHE A 12 -11.05 -1.21 -10.40
CA PHE A 12 -9.99 -1.72 -9.50
C PHE A 12 -10.11 -1.08 -8.11
N ILE A 13 -10.36 0.23 -8.05
CA ILE A 13 -10.60 0.94 -6.79
C ILE A 13 -11.83 0.35 -6.09
N ASP A 14 -12.93 0.13 -6.82
CA ASP A 14 -14.15 -0.46 -6.25
C ASP A 14 -13.93 -1.88 -5.71
N GLU A 15 -13.09 -2.71 -6.35
CA GLU A 15 -12.77 -4.06 -5.86
C GLU A 15 -11.86 -4.06 -4.64
N VAL A 16 -10.83 -3.21 -4.61
CA VAL A 16 -9.97 -3.04 -3.42
C VAL A 16 -10.80 -2.51 -2.25
N ILE A 17 -11.69 -1.54 -2.49
CA ILE A 17 -12.64 -1.03 -1.49
C ILE A 17 -13.56 -2.15 -1.00
N ARG A 18 -14.13 -2.94 -1.91
CA ARG A 18 -15.05 -4.04 -1.57
C ARG A 18 -14.35 -5.11 -0.75
N ASP A 19 -13.14 -5.52 -1.14
CA ASP A 19 -12.38 -6.55 -0.45
C ASP A 19 -11.88 -6.08 0.91
N ALA A 20 -11.51 -4.80 1.04
CA ALA A 20 -11.27 -4.17 2.33
C ALA A 20 -12.56 -4.21 3.17
N ARG A 21 -13.68 -3.67 2.68
CA ARG A 21 -14.94 -3.64 3.46
C ARG A 21 -15.45 -5.04 3.86
N ALA A 22 -15.23 -6.06 3.03
CA ALA A 22 -15.64 -7.44 3.29
C ALA A 22 -14.80 -8.16 4.36
N ARG A 23 -13.63 -7.62 4.73
CA ARG A 23 -12.68 -8.21 5.70
C ARG A 23 -12.62 -7.42 7.02
N ASP A 24 -13.74 -6.83 7.44
CA ASP A 24 -13.93 -6.00 8.66
C ASP A 24 -13.14 -4.68 8.70
N TYR A 25 -12.79 -4.12 7.54
CA TYR A 25 -12.32 -2.72 7.46
C TYR A 25 -13.49 -1.75 7.39
N GLU A 26 -14.35 -1.74 8.42
CA GLU A 26 -15.60 -0.96 8.44
C GLU A 26 -15.43 0.55 8.18
N LYS A 27 -14.19 1.08 8.20
CA LYS A 27 -13.88 2.51 8.02
C LYS A 27 -12.57 2.80 7.26
N ALA A 28 -12.21 1.97 6.27
CA ALA A 28 -11.14 2.39 5.35
C ALA A 28 -11.60 3.64 4.58
N ASP A 29 -10.88 4.74 4.75
CA ASP A 29 -11.12 5.98 4.01
C ASP A 29 -10.34 5.91 2.70
N PHE A 30 -11.04 6.17 1.60
CA PHE A 30 -10.47 6.17 0.25
C PHE A 30 -10.54 7.58 -0.32
N TYR A 31 -9.38 8.12 -0.64
CA TYR A 31 -9.27 9.41 -1.31
C TYR A 31 -8.79 9.17 -2.73
N VAL A 32 -9.66 9.45 -3.70
CA VAL A 32 -9.29 9.51 -5.11
C VAL A 32 -9.21 10.99 -5.47
N ILE A 33 -8.01 11.49 -5.75
CA ILE A 33 -7.84 12.87 -6.21
C ILE A 33 -7.76 12.84 -7.75
N PRO A 34 -8.84 13.24 -8.45
CA PRO A 34 -8.87 13.18 -9.90
C PRO A 34 -7.86 14.16 -10.52
N CYS A 35 -7.24 13.70 -11.61
CA CYS A 35 -6.30 14.46 -12.41
C CYS A 35 -6.96 15.68 -13.08
N GLU A 36 -7.03 16.83 -12.41
CA GLU A 36 -7.46 18.08 -13.06
C GLU A 36 -6.27 18.86 -13.65
N ARG A 37 -5.04 18.67 -13.11
CA ARG A 37 -3.82 19.40 -13.54
C ARG A 37 -2.49 18.68 -13.31
N LYS A 38 -2.44 17.41 -12.89
CA LYS A 38 -1.19 16.69 -12.58
C LYS A 38 -1.22 15.28 -13.15
N VAL A 39 -0.07 14.87 -13.67
CA VAL A 39 0.27 13.63 -14.42
C VAL A 39 -0.19 12.30 -13.79
N PHE A 40 -0.82 12.28 -12.60
CA PHE A 40 -1.10 11.06 -11.83
C PHE A 40 -2.50 11.08 -11.18
N ASP A 41 -3.20 9.94 -11.22
CA ASP A 41 -4.33 9.65 -10.32
C ASP A 41 -3.76 9.13 -8.99
N VAL A 42 -4.10 9.75 -7.86
CA VAL A 42 -3.61 9.33 -6.53
C VAL A 42 -4.74 8.66 -5.77
N VAL A 43 -4.48 7.43 -5.30
CA VAL A 43 -5.38 6.69 -4.42
C VAL A 43 -4.67 6.46 -3.10
N THR A 44 -5.28 6.93 -2.01
CA THR A 44 -4.81 6.64 -0.66
C THR A 44 -5.82 5.75 0.05
N ILE A 45 -5.32 4.68 0.65
CA ILE A 45 -6.02 3.71 1.48
C ILE A 45 -5.50 3.89 2.91
N ASN A 46 -6.37 4.34 3.81
CA ASN A 46 -6.07 4.33 5.24
C ASN A 46 -6.63 3.05 5.86
N LEU A 47 -5.76 2.22 6.44
CA LEU A 47 -6.19 1.14 7.30
C LEU A 47 -6.65 1.71 8.64
N LEU A 48 -7.43 0.94 9.39
CA LEU A 48 -8.03 1.40 10.64
C LEU A 48 -6.94 1.77 11.66
N PRO A 49 -7.25 2.69 12.61
CA PRO A 49 -6.40 2.90 13.77
C PRO A 49 -5.97 1.56 14.33
N THR A 50 -4.67 1.45 14.56
CA THR A 50 -4.11 0.26 15.19
C THR A 50 -4.81 0.00 16.53
N ARG A 51 -4.57 -1.19 17.10
CA ARG A 51 -5.00 -1.49 18.49
C ARG A 51 -4.50 -0.49 19.55
N TRP A 52 -3.61 0.44 19.19
CA TRP A 52 -3.03 1.46 20.05
C TRP A 52 -3.74 2.82 19.95
N GLY A 53 -4.73 2.96 19.04
CA GLY A 53 -5.61 4.13 18.99
C GLY A 53 -5.00 5.38 18.37
N THR A 54 -3.91 5.23 17.61
CA THR A 54 -3.27 6.29 16.80
C THR A 54 -3.93 6.34 15.41
N HIS A 55 -3.15 6.36 14.33
CA HIS A 55 -3.61 6.15 12.95
C HIS A 55 -3.24 4.73 12.49
N GLY A 56 -3.88 4.24 11.43
CA GLY A 56 -3.55 2.93 10.84
C GLY A 56 -2.46 3.05 9.78
N SER A 57 -1.99 1.90 9.28
CA SER A 57 -1.11 1.89 8.12
C SER A 57 -1.77 2.61 6.93
N VAL A 58 -0.96 3.32 6.13
CA VAL A 58 -1.43 4.09 4.98
C VAL A 58 -0.76 3.56 3.73
N ILE A 59 -1.51 3.34 2.66
CA ILE A 59 -0.98 2.91 1.36
C ILE A 59 -1.48 3.89 0.30
N THR A 60 -0.56 4.52 -0.40
CA THR A 60 -0.83 5.48 -1.47
C THR A 60 -0.21 5.02 -2.78
N PHE A 61 -0.93 5.12 -3.89
CA PHE A 61 -0.38 4.74 -5.19
C PHE A 61 -0.83 5.68 -6.31
N ALA A 62 -0.01 5.73 -7.35
CA ALA A 62 -0.25 6.57 -8.51
C ALA A 62 0.40 6.01 -9.78
N CYS A 63 -0.15 6.33 -10.94
CA CYS A 63 0.38 5.95 -12.26
C CYS A 63 0.52 7.17 -13.17
N ASP A 64 1.59 7.20 -13.97
CA ASP A 64 1.79 8.23 -14.99
C ASP A 64 1.05 7.92 -16.30
N GLU A 65 1.09 8.86 -17.25
CA GLU A 65 0.50 8.72 -18.59
C GLU A 65 1.10 7.59 -19.45
N LYS A 66 2.26 7.04 -19.06
CA LYS A 66 2.94 5.94 -19.73
C LYS A 66 2.58 4.58 -19.12
N GLY A 67 1.82 4.57 -18.03
CA GLY A 67 1.46 3.36 -17.29
C GLY A 67 2.55 2.86 -16.35
N GLU A 68 3.53 3.70 -16.00
CA GLU A 68 4.48 3.44 -14.93
C GLU A 68 3.87 3.94 -13.60
N CYS A 69 3.79 3.04 -12.63
CA CYS A 69 3.17 3.29 -11.34
C CYS A 69 4.18 3.23 -10.19
N PHE A 70 3.80 3.84 -9.08
CA PHE A 70 4.49 3.74 -7.81
C PHE A 70 3.48 3.54 -6.67
N VAL A 71 3.96 2.94 -5.58
CA VAL A 71 3.23 2.78 -4.32
C VAL A 71 4.13 3.28 -3.20
N GLU A 72 3.59 4.12 -2.33
CA GLU A 72 4.17 4.49 -1.04
C GLU A 72 3.31 3.88 0.06
N ALA A 73 3.92 3.36 1.11
CA ALA A 73 3.18 2.94 2.29
C ALA A 73 3.88 3.37 3.58
N ASP A 74 3.08 3.62 4.62
CA ASP A 74 3.51 3.70 6.00
C ASP A 74 2.89 2.51 6.73
N ILE A 75 3.70 1.49 7.04
CA ILE A 75 3.24 0.27 7.71
C ILE A 75 3.56 0.37 9.19
N ILE A 76 2.52 0.35 10.03
CA ILE A 76 2.61 0.46 11.46
C ILE A 76 2.72 -0.93 12.08
N SER A 77 3.72 -1.13 12.92
CA SER A 77 4.07 -2.42 13.47
C SER A 77 4.69 -2.31 14.87
N ARG A 78 4.89 -3.47 15.52
CA ARG A 78 5.74 -3.55 16.72
C ARG A 78 7.20 -3.65 16.33
N GLU A 79 8.07 -3.42 17.32
CA GLU A 79 9.52 -3.59 17.15
C GLU A 79 9.88 -4.98 16.62
N GLU A 80 9.28 -6.04 17.15
CA GLU A 80 9.58 -7.42 16.74
C GLU A 80 9.09 -7.78 15.33
N ASP A 81 8.26 -6.93 14.71
CA ASP A 81 7.67 -7.13 13.39
C ASP A 81 8.34 -6.31 12.29
N VAL A 82 9.22 -5.36 12.64
CA VAL A 82 9.93 -4.51 11.67
C VAL A 82 10.72 -5.36 10.66
N GLU A 83 11.40 -6.40 11.14
CA GLU A 83 12.18 -7.29 10.27
C GLU A 83 11.28 -8.14 9.36
N TYR A 84 10.10 -8.55 9.85
CA TYR A 84 9.08 -9.20 9.03
C TYR A 84 8.62 -8.28 7.89
N VAL A 85 8.25 -7.03 8.22
CA VAL A 85 7.83 -6.04 7.21
C VAL A 85 8.93 -5.85 6.17
N LYS A 86 10.17 -5.64 6.62
CA LYS A 86 11.30 -5.41 5.70
C LYS A 86 11.53 -6.57 4.75
N ASN A 87 11.58 -7.80 5.27
CA ASN A 87 11.84 -8.98 4.46
C ASN A 87 10.72 -9.19 3.45
N ASN A 88 9.45 -9.17 3.88
CA ASN A 88 8.32 -9.40 2.96
C ASN A 88 8.18 -8.30 1.91
N VAL A 89 8.49 -7.03 2.22
CA VAL A 89 8.47 -5.93 1.24
C VAL A 89 9.59 -6.08 0.21
N GLU A 90 10.82 -6.36 0.65
CA GLU A 90 11.97 -6.51 -0.25
C GLU A 90 11.84 -7.80 -1.09
N ASP A 91 11.20 -8.83 -0.55
CA ASP A 91 10.92 -10.09 -1.25
C ASP A 91 9.88 -9.96 -2.37
N LEU A 92 9.05 -8.90 -2.40
CA LEU A 92 8.12 -8.64 -3.51
C LEU A 92 8.84 -8.52 -4.86
N VAL A 93 10.10 -8.10 -4.86
CA VAL A 93 10.89 -7.92 -6.10
C VAL A 93 11.66 -9.19 -6.47
N THR A 94 11.96 -10.05 -5.50
CA THR A 94 12.89 -11.18 -5.64
C THR A 94 12.19 -12.55 -5.67
N GLY A 95 10.99 -12.67 -5.08
CA GLY A 95 10.30 -13.93 -4.85
C GLY A 95 9.18 -14.27 -5.85
N GLU A 96 8.55 -13.27 -6.47
CA GLU A 96 7.45 -13.48 -7.43
C GLU A 96 7.90 -13.25 -8.89
N ASP A 97 7.08 -13.67 -9.87
CA ASP A 97 7.29 -13.46 -11.34
C ASP A 97 7.18 -11.95 -11.75
N TRP A 98 7.47 -11.07 -10.80
CA TRP A 98 7.40 -9.62 -10.84
C TRP A 98 8.74 -8.97 -11.08
N GLY A 99 9.85 -9.71 -11.04
CA GLY A 99 11.21 -9.13 -11.19
C GLY A 99 11.44 -8.33 -12.49
N SER A 100 10.59 -8.51 -13.51
CA SER A 100 10.58 -7.69 -14.74
C SER A 100 9.50 -6.59 -14.76
N LYS A 101 8.53 -6.62 -13.84
CA LYS A 101 7.34 -5.76 -13.78
C LYS A 101 7.36 -4.77 -12.61
N VAL A 102 8.25 -4.96 -11.63
CA VAL A 102 8.50 -4.06 -10.49
C VAL A 102 10.00 -3.80 -10.41
N ARG A 103 10.43 -2.54 -10.53
CA ARG A 103 11.86 -2.20 -10.48
C ARG A 103 12.43 -2.23 -9.07
N SER A 104 11.64 -1.84 -8.08
CA SER A 104 12.05 -1.86 -6.67
C SER A 104 10.84 -1.81 -5.75
N CYS A 105 10.91 -2.51 -4.62
CA CYS A 105 10.09 -2.37 -3.42
C CYS A 105 11.04 -2.47 -2.22
N LYS A 106 11.07 -1.44 -1.37
CA LYS A 106 12.00 -1.37 -0.22
C LYS A 106 11.40 -0.60 0.94
N VAL A 107 11.80 -0.97 2.15
CA VAL A 107 11.65 -0.11 3.32
C VAL A 107 12.76 0.95 3.29
N ILE A 108 12.38 2.21 3.07
CA ILE A 108 13.33 3.33 2.89
C ILE A 108 13.67 4.01 4.21
N SER A 109 12.80 3.93 5.21
CA SER A 109 13.07 4.41 6.56
C SER A 109 12.19 3.67 7.57
N VAL A 110 12.72 3.53 8.78
CA VAL A 110 11.96 3.06 9.94
C VAL A 110 12.14 4.06 11.07
N HIS A 111 11.06 4.49 11.69
CA HIS A 111 11.13 5.38 12.85
C HIS A 111 10.05 5.03 13.88
N LYS A 112 10.27 5.47 15.12
CA LYS A 112 9.35 5.24 16.22
C LYS A 112 8.56 6.50 16.53
N HIS A 113 7.25 6.38 16.62
CA HIS A 113 6.33 7.45 16.99
C HIS A 113 5.26 6.88 17.92
N ASP A 114 5.02 7.53 19.07
CA ASP A 114 4.03 7.12 20.07
C ASP A 114 4.04 5.63 20.51
N GLY A 115 5.23 5.01 20.49
CA GLY A 115 5.41 3.61 20.88
C GLY A 115 5.27 2.60 19.73
N GLU A 116 4.95 3.07 18.54
CA GLU A 116 4.76 2.31 17.31
C GLU A 116 5.93 2.47 16.36
N TYR A 117 6.20 1.46 15.55
CA TYR A 117 7.24 1.51 14.52
C TYR A 117 6.61 1.67 13.15
N HIS A 118 6.98 2.76 12.49
CA HIS A 118 6.55 3.15 11.17
C HIS A 118 7.59 2.75 10.15
N SER A 119 7.24 1.81 9.29
CA SER A 119 8.08 1.37 8.17
C SER A 119 7.60 2.04 6.90
N HIS A 120 8.34 3.04 6.44
CA HIS A 120 8.05 3.70 5.17
C HIS A 120 8.55 2.83 4.02
N VAL A 121 7.62 2.44 3.17
CA VAL A 121 7.84 1.59 2.00
C VAL A 121 7.73 2.44 0.75
N TYR A 122 8.64 2.20 -0.19
CA TYR A 122 8.53 2.70 -1.55
C TYR A 122 8.66 1.55 -2.54
N CYS A 123 7.67 1.44 -3.40
CA CYS A 123 7.66 0.58 -4.57
C CYS A 123 7.57 1.43 -5.84
N GLY A 124 8.45 1.22 -6.81
CA GLY A 124 8.54 2.07 -8.00
C GLY A 124 8.92 1.28 -9.25
N GLY A 125 8.64 1.89 -10.40
CA GLY A 125 8.80 1.24 -11.70
C GLY A 125 7.86 0.03 -11.84
N ILE A 126 6.64 0.19 -11.34
CA ILE A 126 5.60 -0.84 -11.37
C ILE A 126 4.87 -0.71 -12.69
N VAL A 127 4.77 -1.80 -13.45
CA VAL A 127 3.89 -1.85 -14.63
C VAL A 127 2.45 -1.94 -14.14
N ASN A 128 1.53 -1.14 -14.69
CA ASN A 128 0.13 -1.06 -14.26
C ASN A 128 -0.57 -2.43 -14.11
N SER A 129 -0.20 -3.44 -14.91
CA SER A 129 -0.80 -4.79 -14.86
C SER A 129 -0.54 -5.58 -13.57
N VAL A 130 0.42 -5.17 -12.73
CA VAL A 130 0.70 -5.79 -11.42
C VAL A 130 0.52 -4.83 -10.26
N LEU A 131 0.01 -3.62 -10.51
CA LEU A 131 -0.24 -2.64 -9.45
C LEU A 131 -1.20 -3.19 -8.39
N ASP A 132 -2.26 -3.88 -8.82
CA ASP A 132 -3.24 -4.51 -7.94
C ASP A 132 -2.53 -5.49 -6.99
N ASP A 133 -1.75 -6.40 -7.54
CA ASP A 133 -1.08 -7.43 -6.74
C ASP A 133 -0.09 -6.82 -5.73
N VAL A 134 0.67 -5.78 -6.12
CA VAL A 134 1.58 -5.06 -5.21
C VAL A 134 0.81 -4.40 -4.07
N VAL A 135 -0.29 -3.69 -4.38
CA VAL A 135 -1.12 -3.03 -3.37
C VAL A 135 -1.74 -4.07 -2.43
N ARG A 136 -2.26 -5.18 -2.94
CA ARG A 136 -2.82 -6.28 -2.14
C ARG A 136 -1.77 -6.89 -1.20
N LYS A 137 -0.56 -7.13 -1.68
CA LYS A 137 0.53 -7.67 -0.84
C LYS A 137 0.92 -6.72 0.28
N LEU A 138 1.00 -5.41 0.02
CA LEU A 138 1.27 -4.44 1.06
C LEU A 138 0.14 -4.36 2.10
N ILE A 139 -1.12 -4.49 1.67
CA ILE A 139 -2.26 -4.62 2.59
C ILE A 139 -2.12 -5.89 3.44
N GLU A 140 -1.78 -7.04 2.85
CA GLU A 140 -1.55 -8.29 3.57
C GLU A 140 -0.47 -8.15 4.64
N ILE A 141 0.71 -7.61 4.28
CA ILE A 141 1.82 -7.37 5.21
C ILE A 141 1.37 -6.48 6.38
N ALA A 142 0.67 -5.37 6.10
CA ALA A 142 0.18 -4.47 7.13
C ALA A 142 -0.81 -5.17 8.09
N ARG A 143 -1.66 -6.06 7.57
CA ARG A 143 -2.59 -6.83 8.41
C ARG A 143 -1.89 -7.80 9.33
N ASP A 144 -0.91 -8.54 8.83
CA ASP A 144 -0.27 -9.60 9.62
C ASP A 144 0.37 -9.01 10.88
N VAL A 145 0.94 -7.80 10.76
CA VAL A 145 1.57 -7.09 11.88
C VAL A 145 0.57 -6.34 12.77
N GLU A 146 -0.57 -5.90 12.23
CA GLU A 146 -1.62 -5.22 13.00
C GLU A 146 -2.59 -6.20 13.72
N VAL A 147 -2.96 -7.31 13.07
CA VAL A 147 -4.03 -8.24 13.49
C VAL A 147 -3.49 -9.48 14.22
N GLU A 148 -2.53 -10.22 13.65
CA GLU A 148 -2.26 -11.61 14.08
C GLU A 148 -1.57 -11.75 15.44
N LYS A 149 -0.82 -10.76 15.93
CA LYS A 149 -0.22 -10.83 17.28
C LYS A 149 -1.17 -10.46 18.43
N SER A 150 -2.46 -10.38 18.16
CA SER A 150 -3.52 -10.11 19.17
C SER A 150 -4.18 -11.38 19.71
N MET A 151 -3.96 -12.54 19.06
CA MET A 151 -4.64 -13.81 19.39
C MET A 151 -3.81 -14.74 20.28
N HIS A 152 -2.67 -14.28 20.81
CA HIS A 152 -1.77 -15.06 21.67
C HIS A 152 -1.55 -14.44 23.06
N LEU A 153 -2.52 -13.64 23.54
CA LEU A 153 -2.59 -13.20 24.93
C LEU A 153 -3.84 -13.78 25.61
#